data_AF-A0A382YD43-F1
#
_entry.id   AF-A0A382YD43-F1
#
_cell.length_a   1.000
_cell.length_b   1.000
_cell.length_c   1.000
_cell.angle_alpha   90.00
_cell.angle_beta   90.00
_cell.angle_gamma   90.00
#
_symmetry.space_group_name_H-M   'P 1'
#
loop_
_entity.id
_entity.type
_entity.pdbx_description
1 polymer ?
#
loop_
_entity_poly.entity_id
_entity_poly.type
_entity_poly.pdbx_seq_one_letter_code
_entity_poly.pdbx_strand_id
1 'polypeptide(L)'
;MKKLLFLLVLVSFTLGMGCSGEKEDSKTSESNVSMVGLPEGPLPLLAGSDPEANSQNEEGISHFKEGHYDIALKHFREAGKVQPDPGEIHFNEALALDKLGDHGGATEHFKVAQQNANGNELILESKILLAHIN
;
A
#
# COMPACT_ATOMS: atom_id res chain seq x y z
N MET A 1 22.01 -36.47 48.80
CA MET A 1 23.29 -36.15 49.48
C MET A 1 23.98 -35.04 48.71
N LYS A 2 24.26 -33.88 49.37
CA LYS A 2 25.47 -33.01 49.23
C LYS A 2 25.82 -32.55 47.79
N LYS A 3 25.85 -31.27 47.36
CA LYS A 3 26.09 -29.91 47.92
C LYS A 3 25.57 -28.93 46.83
N LEU A 4 24.85 -27.83 47.06
CA LEU A 4 25.14 -26.55 47.72
C LEU A 4 26.39 -25.77 47.22
N LEU A 5 26.12 -24.52 46.78
CA LEU A 5 27.03 -23.37 46.56
C LEU A 5 27.86 -23.42 45.27
N PHE A 6 27.87 -22.42 44.37
CA PHE A 6 28.05 -20.96 44.53
C PHE A 6 27.13 -20.18 43.55
N LEU A 7 26.33 -19.20 44.00
CA LEU A 7 26.65 -17.79 44.27
C LEU A 7 27.15 -16.98 43.04
N LEU A 8 26.21 -16.16 42.53
CA LEU A 8 26.38 -14.73 42.24
C LEU A 8 27.08 -14.34 40.93
N VAL A 9 26.30 -14.15 39.86
CA VAL A 9 26.57 -13.12 38.84
C VAL A 9 25.27 -12.41 38.46
N LEU A 10 25.09 -11.25 39.09
CA LEU A 10 24.47 -10.02 38.58
C LEU A 10 23.13 -10.14 37.82
N VAL A 11 22.07 -9.96 38.60
CA VAL A 11 20.82 -9.33 38.16
C VAL A 11 21.16 -8.00 37.45
N SER A 12 21.09 -8.01 36.13
CA SER A 12 21.06 -6.79 35.32
C SER A 12 19.59 -6.49 35.03
N PHE A 13 18.92 -5.94 36.03
CA PHE A 13 17.60 -5.35 35.91
C PHE A 13 17.76 -3.99 35.24
N THR A 14 17.65 -3.96 33.90
CA THR A 14 17.31 -2.72 33.20
C THR A 14 15.88 -2.84 32.73
N LEU A 15 14.94 -2.59 33.64
CA LEU A 15 13.66 -2.03 33.24
C LEU A 15 13.93 -0.61 32.76
N GLY A 16 13.65 -0.38 31.50
CA GLY A 16 13.76 0.92 30.85
C GLY A 16 12.84 0.93 29.64
N MET A 17 11.54 0.97 29.94
CA MET A 17 10.45 1.28 29.02
C MET A 17 10.82 2.52 28.20
N GLY A 18 10.85 2.38 26.88
CA GLY A 18 11.23 3.45 25.97
C GLY A 18 10.63 3.23 24.59
N CYS A 19 9.30 3.29 24.52
CA CYS A 19 8.64 3.68 23.28
C CYS A 19 8.97 5.15 23.01
N SER A 20 9.78 5.42 22.00
CA SER A 20 9.70 6.67 21.25
C SER A 20 9.52 6.29 19.80
N GLY A 21 8.28 6.47 19.35
CA GLY A 21 7.99 6.50 17.93
C GLY A 21 8.68 7.72 17.33
N GLU A 22 9.53 7.46 16.35
CA GLU A 22 9.89 8.46 15.37
C GLU A 22 8.79 8.39 14.31
N LYS A 23 7.85 9.34 14.40
CA LYS A 23 7.06 9.73 13.23
C LYS A 23 8.07 10.32 12.25
N GLU A 24 8.41 9.59 11.21
CA GLU A 24 8.96 10.24 10.04
C GLU A 24 7.82 10.99 9.36
N ASP A 25 7.87 12.31 9.53
CA ASP A 25 7.09 13.27 8.77
C ASP A 25 7.47 13.18 7.29
N SER A 26 6.88 12.25 6.53
CA SER A 26 6.89 12.36 5.07
C SER A 26 5.73 13.25 4.62
N LYS A 27 5.90 14.54 4.89
CA LYS A 27 5.19 15.60 4.19
C LYS A 27 5.65 15.58 2.73
N THR A 28 4.95 14.84 1.88
CA THR A 28 4.94 15.10 0.44
C THR A 28 3.60 15.79 0.16
N SER A 29 3.46 17.07 0.49
CA SER A 29 3.72 18.15 -0.47
C SER A 29 3.17 17.79 -1.86
N GLU A 30 1.85 17.83 -1.99
CA GLU A 30 1.23 18.18 -3.26
C GLU A 30 1.80 19.54 -3.70
N SER A 31 2.67 19.53 -4.70
CA SER A 31 2.82 20.66 -5.59
C SER A 31 3.35 20.18 -6.94
N ASN A 32 2.50 20.39 -7.95
CA ASN A 32 2.83 20.46 -9.36
C ASN A 32 3.34 19.16 -10.02
N VAL A 33 2.43 18.21 -10.28
CA VAL A 33 2.69 17.20 -11.33
C VAL A 33 2.42 17.83 -12.69
N SER A 34 3.39 18.62 -13.15
CA SER A 34 3.54 18.89 -14.57
C SER A 34 3.97 17.58 -15.26
N MET A 35 3.01 16.99 -15.97
CA MET A 35 3.12 16.41 -17.31
C MET A 35 4.53 15.98 -17.76
N VAL A 36 4.68 14.68 -18.02
CA VAL A 36 5.66 13.94 -18.86
C VAL A 36 6.40 12.81 -18.10
N GLY A 37 5.90 11.58 -18.27
CA GLY A 37 6.77 10.40 -18.43
C GLY A 37 7.02 9.48 -17.24
N LEU A 38 6.31 9.60 -16.10
CA LEU A 38 6.44 8.59 -15.04
C LEU A 38 5.67 7.31 -15.38
N PRO A 39 6.21 6.11 -15.07
CA PRO A 39 5.42 4.89 -15.08
C PRO A 39 4.23 5.08 -14.14
N GLU A 40 3.03 4.80 -14.64
CA GLU A 40 1.81 4.84 -13.84
C GLU A 40 1.94 3.79 -12.73
N GLY A 41 2.17 4.28 -11.51
CA GLY A 41 2.31 3.47 -10.31
C GLY A 41 1.04 3.54 -9.46
N PRO A 42 1.00 2.78 -8.36
CA PRO A 42 -0.17 2.73 -7.49
C PRO A 42 -0.42 4.09 -6.81
N LEU A 43 -1.69 4.37 -6.59
CA LEU A 43 -2.22 5.64 -6.09
C LEU A 43 -2.49 5.58 -4.57
N PRO A 44 -2.21 6.65 -3.81
CA PRO A 44 -2.68 6.76 -2.43
C PRO A 44 -4.21 6.89 -2.40
N LEU A 45 -4.83 6.57 -1.26
CA LEU A 45 -6.25 6.84 -1.07
C LEU A 45 -6.49 8.32 -0.79
N LEU A 46 -7.71 8.80 -1.04
CA LEU A 46 -8.08 10.19 -0.80
C LEU A 46 -8.11 10.52 0.68
N ALA A 47 -7.84 11.79 1.00
CA ALA A 47 -7.94 12.30 2.37
C ALA A 47 -9.35 12.06 2.94
N GLY A 48 -9.41 11.47 4.14
CA GLY A 48 -10.66 11.09 4.80
C GLY A 48 -11.10 9.64 4.55
N SER A 49 -10.33 8.85 3.79
CA SER A 49 -10.48 7.40 3.73
C SER A 49 -10.28 6.76 5.10
N ASP A 50 -10.82 5.55 5.27
CA ASP A 50 -10.64 4.79 6.51
C ASP A 50 -9.14 4.58 6.82
N PRO A 51 -8.67 4.87 8.04
CA PRO A 51 -7.25 4.77 8.38
C PRO A 51 -6.66 3.37 8.17
N GLU A 52 -7.43 2.31 8.41
CA GLU A 52 -6.97 0.93 8.20
C GLU A 52 -6.88 0.65 6.69
N ALA A 53 -7.87 1.06 5.90
CA ALA A 53 -7.81 0.95 4.44
C ALA A 53 -6.58 1.69 3.88
N ASN A 54 -6.33 2.90 4.38
CA ASN A 54 -5.18 3.69 3.96
C ASN A 54 -3.85 3.02 4.34
N SER A 55 -3.73 2.51 5.57
CA SER A 55 -2.53 1.79 6.01
C SER A 55 -2.25 0.56 5.15
N GLN A 56 -3.28 -0.25 4.85
CA GLN A 56 -3.13 -1.40 3.97
C GLN A 56 -2.73 -0.95 2.56
N ASN A 57 -3.33 0.11 2.02
CA ASN A 57 -2.96 0.62 0.70
C ASN A 57 -1.52 1.14 0.64
N GLU A 58 -1.04 1.83 1.67
CA GLU A 58 0.34 2.32 1.77
C GLU A 58 1.37 1.17 1.81
N GLU A 59 1.10 0.12 2.58
CA GLU A 59 1.92 -1.11 2.57
C GLU A 59 1.93 -1.77 1.20
N GLY A 60 0.77 -1.83 0.52
CA GLY A 60 0.66 -2.33 -0.84
C GLY A 60 1.49 -1.51 -1.84
N ILE A 61 1.45 -0.18 -1.73
CA ILE A 61 2.28 0.73 -2.55
C ILE A 61 3.76 0.46 -2.30
N SER A 62 4.16 0.28 -1.04
CA SER A 62 5.54 -0.01 -0.66
C SER A 62 6.04 -1.29 -1.33
N HIS A 63 5.30 -2.39 -1.15
CA HIS A 63 5.63 -3.68 -1.76
C HIS A 63 5.61 -3.64 -3.29
N PHE A 64 4.70 -2.88 -3.91
CA PHE A 64 4.67 -2.72 -5.37
C PHE A 64 5.96 -2.05 -5.88
N LYS A 65 6.43 -0.99 -5.20
CA LYS A 65 7.68 -0.29 -5.56
C LYS A 65 8.92 -1.20 -5.45
N GLU A 66 8.88 -2.17 -4.55
CA GLU A 66 9.92 -3.20 -4.40
C GLU A 66 9.82 -4.34 -5.43
N GLY A 67 8.74 -4.39 -6.21
CA GLY A 67 8.47 -5.47 -7.17
C GLY A 67 7.82 -6.72 -6.54
N HIS A 68 7.41 -6.64 -5.27
CA HIS A 68 6.70 -7.69 -4.55
C HIS A 68 5.19 -7.69 -4.89
N TYR A 69 4.85 -7.86 -6.16
CA TYR A 69 3.49 -7.62 -6.67
C TYR A 69 2.43 -8.55 -6.07
N ASP A 70 2.79 -9.79 -5.70
CA ASP A 70 1.88 -10.72 -5.03
C ASP A 70 1.54 -10.29 -3.59
N ILE A 71 2.51 -9.67 -2.90
CA ILE A 71 2.32 -9.10 -1.56
C ILE A 71 1.52 -7.79 -1.67
N ALA A 72 1.85 -6.93 -2.64
CA ALA A 72 1.12 -5.71 -2.93
C ALA A 72 -0.38 -5.99 -3.17
N LEU A 73 -0.69 -6.98 -4.02
CA LEU A 73 -2.06 -7.39 -4.30
C LEU A 73 -2.83 -7.83 -3.04
N LYS A 74 -2.17 -8.52 -2.10
CA LYS A 74 -2.82 -8.91 -0.83
C LYS A 74 -3.21 -7.69 -0.03
N HIS A 75 -2.31 -6.73 0.12
CA HIS A 75 -2.57 -5.49 0.86
C HIS A 75 -3.65 -4.64 0.20
N PHE A 76 -3.64 -4.49 -1.13
CA PHE A 76 -4.71 -3.77 -1.84
C PHE A 76 -6.08 -4.44 -1.62
N ARG A 77 -6.14 -5.78 -1.63
CA ARG A 77 -7.38 -6.50 -1.32
C ARG A 77 -7.84 -6.32 0.13
N GLU A 78 -6.93 -6.29 1.10
CA GLU A 78 -7.31 -5.99 2.48
C GLU A 78 -7.85 -4.56 2.60
N ALA A 79 -7.24 -3.59 1.92
CA ALA A 79 -7.78 -2.23 1.85
C ALA A 79 -9.21 -2.22 1.27
N GLY A 80 -9.45 -2.97 0.18
CA GLY A 80 -10.76 -3.08 -0.46
C GLY A 80 -11.83 -3.79 0.39
N LYS A 81 -11.44 -4.66 1.34
CA LYS A 81 -12.38 -5.23 2.31
C LYS A 81 -12.84 -4.20 3.35
N VAL A 82 -11.99 -3.24 3.67
CA VAL A 82 -12.29 -2.17 4.64
C VAL A 82 -13.09 -1.05 3.97
N GLN A 83 -12.65 -0.62 2.79
CA GLN A 83 -13.31 0.42 1.99
C GLN A 83 -13.51 -0.09 0.56
N PRO A 84 -14.70 -0.63 0.20
CA PRO A 84 -14.91 -1.29 -1.09
C PRO A 84 -15.05 -0.36 -2.31
N ASP A 85 -15.45 0.88 -2.10
CA ASP A 85 -15.85 1.79 -3.19
C ASP A 85 -14.76 2.63 -3.89
N PRO A 86 -13.52 2.81 -3.37
CA PRO A 86 -12.57 3.77 -3.94
C PRO A 86 -11.94 3.22 -5.22
N GLY A 87 -12.04 3.99 -6.31
CA GLY A 87 -11.44 3.64 -7.60
C GLY A 87 -9.93 3.41 -7.54
N GLU A 88 -9.23 4.08 -6.61
CA GLU A 88 -7.80 3.93 -6.38
C GLU A 88 -7.41 2.51 -5.94
N ILE A 89 -8.22 1.85 -5.11
CA ILE A 89 -7.92 0.47 -4.66
C ILE A 89 -8.01 -0.48 -5.85
N HIS A 90 -9.07 -0.38 -6.65
CA HIS A 90 -9.21 -1.20 -7.85
C HIS A 90 -8.14 -0.90 -8.89
N PHE A 91 -7.71 0.36 -9.02
CA PHE A 91 -6.60 0.72 -9.88
C PHE A 91 -5.30 0.02 -9.42
N ASN A 92 -5.03 0.03 -8.11
CA ASN A 92 -3.85 -0.58 -7.52
C ASN A 92 -3.85 -2.11 -7.63
N GLU A 93 -5.00 -2.75 -7.39
CA GLU A 93 -5.16 -4.19 -7.63
C GLU A 93 -4.90 -4.54 -9.10
N ALA A 94 -5.44 -3.76 -10.03
CA ALA A 94 -5.26 -3.98 -11.46
C ALA A 94 -3.78 -3.85 -11.88
N LEU A 95 -3.07 -2.84 -11.37
CA LEU A 95 -1.63 -2.71 -11.59
C LEU A 95 -0.85 -3.93 -11.09
N ALA A 96 -1.16 -4.41 -9.88
CA ALA A 96 -0.48 -5.58 -9.33
C ALA A 96 -0.77 -6.85 -10.13
N LEU A 97 -2.02 -7.04 -10.56
CA LEU A 97 -2.43 -8.16 -11.42
C LEU A 97 -1.74 -8.13 -12.79
N ASP A 98 -1.65 -6.96 -13.42
CA ASP A 98 -0.92 -6.79 -14.69
C ASP A 98 0.56 -7.18 -14.54
N LYS A 99 1.21 -6.72 -13.46
CA LYS A 99 2.60 -7.09 -13.17
C LYS A 99 2.80 -8.58 -12.90
N LEU A 100 1.77 -9.27 -12.39
CA LEU A 100 1.76 -10.71 -12.20
C LEU A 100 1.39 -11.49 -13.48
N GLY A 101 1.04 -10.80 -14.57
CA GLY A 101 0.63 -11.39 -15.85
C GLY A 101 -0.84 -11.82 -15.90
N ASP A 102 -1.63 -11.53 -14.87
CA ASP A 102 -3.08 -11.75 -14.88
C ASP A 102 -3.78 -10.55 -15.53
N HIS A 103 -3.60 -10.43 -16.85
CA HIS A 103 -4.17 -9.32 -17.61
C HIS A 103 -5.71 -9.35 -17.65
N GLY A 104 -6.32 -10.53 -17.50
CA GLY A 104 -7.78 -10.69 -17.43
C GLY A 104 -8.34 -10.07 -16.15
N GLY A 105 -7.79 -10.45 -15.00
CA GLY A 105 -8.13 -9.85 -13.71
C GLY A 105 -7.82 -8.35 -13.69
N ALA A 106 -6.67 -7.94 -14.25
CA ALA A 106 -6.33 -6.52 -14.37
C ALA A 106 -7.40 -5.73 -15.15
N THR A 107 -7.85 -6.23 -16.31
CA THR A 107 -8.91 -5.59 -17.09
C THR A 107 -10.22 -5.46 -16.30
N GLU A 108 -10.60 -6.47 -15.50
CA GLU A 108 -11.80 -6.40 -14.66
C GLU A 108 -11.68 -5.26 -13.63
N HIS A 109 -10.59 -5.22 -12.89
CA HIS A 109 -10.37 -4.19 -11.87
C HIS A 109 -10.17 -2.80 -12.46
N PHE A 110 -9.51 -2.66 -13.61
CA PHE A 110 -9.39 -1.38 -14.31
C PHE A 110 -10.75 -0.80 -14.74
N LYS A 111 -11.70 -1.64 -15.15
CA LYS A 111 -13.07 -1.19 -15.47
C LYS A 111 -13.78 -0.65 -14.23
N VAL A 112 -13.65 -1.34 -13.10
CA VAL A 112 -14.24 -0.89 -11.83
C VAL A 112 -13.57 0.41 -11.36
N ALA A 113 -12.24 0.51 -11.49
CA ALA A 113 -11.50 1.73 -11.20
C ALA A 113 -12.01 2.92 -12.04
N GLN A 114 -12.18 2.74 -13.34
CA GLN A 114 -12.70 3.79 -14.24
C GLN A 114 -14.12 4.21 -13.86
N GLN A 115 -15.00 3.25 -13.52
CA GLN A 115 -16.38 3.53 -13.11
C GLN A 115 -16.45 4.30 -11.79
N ASN A 116 -15.54 4.03 -10.86
CA ASN A 116 -15.49 4.63 -9.53
C ASN A 116 -14.42 5.71 -9.40
N ALA A 117 -13.92 6.24 -10.52
CA ALA A 117 -12.87 7.25 -10.51
C ALA A 117 -13.34 8.57 -9.88
N ASN A 118 -14.65 8.87 -9.88
CA ASN A 118 -15.22 10.09 -9.28
C ASN A 118 -14.53 11.39 -9.72
N GLY A 119 -14.08 11.46 -10.98
CA GLY A 119 -13.35 12.61 -11.52
C GLY A 119 -11.84 12.60 -11.26
N ASN A 120 -11.29 11.52 -10.67
CA ASN A 120 -9.85 11.33 -10.53
C ASN A 120 -9.21 11.13 -11.91
N GLU A 121 -8.63 12.21 -12.45
CA GLU A 121 -7.99 12.25 -13.76
C GLU A 121 -6.80 11.28 -13.85
N LEU A 122 -6.13 10.96 -12.74
CA LEU A 122 -5.02 10.00 -12.72
C LEU A 122 -5.48 8.59 -13.12
N ILE A 123 -6.71 8.23 -12.78
CA ILE A 123 -7.32 6.96 -13.19
C ILE A 123 -7.86 7.07 -14.61
N LEU A 124 -8.60 8.14 -14.93
CA LEU A 124 -9.29 8.27 -16.22
C LEU A 124 -8.33 8.41 -17.40
N GLU A 125 -7.18 9.07 -17.19
CA GLU A 125 -6.16 9.29 -18.21
C GLU A 125 -5.03 8.27 -18.16
N SER A 126 -5.11 7.28 -17.27
CA SER A 126 -4.12 6.22 -17.14
C SER A 126 -3.98 5.44 -18.45
N LYS A 127 -2.80 5.52 -19.06
CA LYS A 127 -2.45 4.79 -20.29
C LYS A 127 -2.54 3.29 -20.10
N ILE A 128 -2.11 2.75 -18.95
CA ILE A 128 -2.19 1.30 -18.73
C ILE A 128 -3.64 0.85 -18.59
N LEU A 129 -4.46 1.58 -17.83
CA LEU A 129 -5.90 1.33 -17.74
C LEU A 129 -6.56 1.38 -19.13
N LEU A 130 -6.28 2.43 -19.90
CA LEU A 130 -6.84 2.61 -21.24
C LEU A 130 -6.38 1.52 -22.21
N ALA A 131 -5.16 1.00 -22.06
CA ALA A 131 -4.66 -0.11 -22.87
C ALA A 131 -5.36 -1.44 -22.56
N HIS A 132 -5.88 -1.64 -21.34
CA HIS A 132 -6.64 -2.83 -20.96
C HIS A 132 -8.12 -2.80 -21.38
N ILE A 133 -8.67 -1.60 -21.60
CA ILE A 133 -10.10 -1.40 -21.85
C ILE A 133 -10.41 -1.15 -23.34
N ASN A 134 -9.48 -0.54 -24.08
CA ASN A 134 -9.68 -0.16 -25.49
C ASN A 134 -9.40 -1.27 -26.50
#